data_AF-A0A317CW85-F1
#
_entry.id   AF-A0A317CW85-F1
#
_cell.length_a   1.000
_cell.length_b   1.000
_cell.length_c   1.000
_cell.angle_alpha   90.00
_cell.angle_beta   90.00
_cell.angle_gamma   90.00
#
_symmetry.space_group_name_H-M   'P 1'
#
loop_
_entity.id
_entity.type
_entity.pdbx_description
1 polymer ?
#
loop_
_entity_poly.entity_id
_entity_poly.type
_entity_poly.pdbx_seq_one_letter_code
_entity_poly.pdbx_strand_id
1 'polypeptide(L)'
;MPLPPRWLRRAVFAPGVVLLAFVVVTTLPVWALLAAAASPLVPGRLRPLRLFWIGCVYLVWDAAALLALFVLWVASGFGWRSRSPAFQRAHYVLAGWFLRVLFWQARWTLRLHIDVVGTDPDTALPGRPELVLCRHAGPGDSFILIHGLVNWFNREPRIVLKDSLQWDPAIDVLLNRLPNRFIAPTPERGEETVRQVGHLATGLDDNDAFVIFPEGGNFTPRRRLRAIARLRSLGLERMALRAERMRHVLAPQPGGMLAALDAAPDAGVIFVAHTGLDRMLTVADVWRELPMDKRIVMRFWSVPPEEVPTGRQERIDWLYDWWARIDAWIAANRDDAA
;
A
#
# COMPACT_ATOMS: atom_id res chain seq x y z
N MET A 1 -1.40 7.78 18.22
CA MET A 1 -2.67 7.89 18.98
C MET A 1 -3.35 6.54 18.94
N PRO A 2 -3.90 6.05 20.07
CA PRO A 2 -4.68 4.82 20.07
C PRO A 2 -5.91 4.97 19.15
N LEU A 3 -6.31 3.88 18.51
CA LEU A 3 -7.51 3.87 17.69
C LEU A 3 -8.76 3.95 18.56
N PRO A 4 -9.75 4.77 18.18
CA PRO A 4 -11.04 4.78 18.87
C PRO A 4 -11.75 3.43 18.74
N PRO A 5 -12.66 3.10 19.66
CA PRO A 5 -13.40 1.84 19.62
C PRO A 5 -14.23 1.73 18.34
N ARG A 6 -14.42 0.50 17.87
CA ARG A 6 -15.09 0.21 16.59
C ARG A 6 -16.46 0.87 16.47
N TRP A 7 -17.27 0.88 17.54
CA TRP A 7 -18.59 1.51 17.51
C TRP A 7 -18.52 3.01 17.19
N LEU A 8 -17.51 3.74 17.72
CA LEU A 8 -17.35 5.16 17.43
C LEU A 8 -16.95 5.37 15.97
N ARG A 9 -16.04 4.54 15.45
CA ARG A 9 -15.64 4.62 14.04
C ARG A 9 -16.80 4.32 13.09
N ARG A 10 -17.64 3.34 13.42
CA ARG A 10 -18.77 2.92 12.57
C ARG A 10 -20.02 3.80 12.70
N ALA A 11 -20.35 4.28 13.90
CA ALA A 11 -21.58 5.01 14.15
C ALA A 11 -21.40 6.54 14.14
N VAL A 12 -20.17 7.04 14.33
CA VAL A 12 -19.89 8.49 14.36
C VAL A 12 -19.01 8.90 13.21
N PHE A 13 -17.84 8.28 13.02
CA PHE A 13 -16.89 8.75 11.99
C PHE A 13 -17.41 8.50 10.58
N ALA A 14 -17.88 7.28 10.28
CA ALA A 14 -18.41 6.97 8.95
C ALA A 14 -19.62 7.86 8.57
N PRO A 15 -20.70 7.96 9.37
CA PRO A 15 -21.79 8.89 9.07
C PRO A 15 -21.36 10.36 9.06
N GLY A 16 -20.43 10.73 9.96
CA GLY A 16 -19.87 12.09 10.04
C GLY A 16 -19.14 12.49 8.76
N VAL A 17 -18.39 11.59 8.14
CA VAL A 17 -17.73 11.86 6.85
C VAL A 17 -18.76 12.03 5.72
N VAL A 18 -19.82 11.24 5.70
CA VAL A 18 -20.91 11.41 4.71
C VAL A 18 -21.61 12.76 4.89
N LEU A 19 -21.92 13.15 6.13
CA LEU A 19 -22.51 14.45 6.44
C LEU A 19 -21.56 15.60 6.07
N LEU A 20 -20.26 15.47 6.38
CA LEU A 20 -19.25 16.45 6.02
C LEU A 20 -19.15 16.60 4.49
N ALA A 21 -19.15 15.50 3.74
CA ALA A 21 -19.16 15.52 2.28
C ALA A 21 -20.39 16.26 1.75
N PHE A 22 -21.58 15.98 2.28
CA PHE A 22 -22.80 16.69 1.91
C PHE A 22 -22.70 18.20 2.19
N VAL A 23 -22.22 18.60 3.37
CA VAL A 23 -22.06 20.01 3.73
C VAL A 23 -21.04 20.69 2.83
N VAL A 24 -19.87 20.09 2.60
CA VAL A 24 -18.81 20.67 1.76
C VAL A 24 -19.26 20.81 0.31
N VAL A 25 -19.96 19.82 -0.25
CA VAL A 25 -20.47 19.87 -1.63
C VAL A 25 -21.57 20.93 -1.78
N THR A 26 -22.51 21.02 -0.83
CA THR A 26 -23.58 22.03 -0.87
C THR A 26 -23.07 23.46 -0.66
N THR A 27 -21.97 23.62 0.08
CA THR A 27 -21.31 24.91 0.32
C THR A 27 -20.08 25.15 -0.59
N LEU A 28 -19.89 24.32 -1.62
CA LEU A 28 -18.70 24.33 -2.48
C LEU A 28 -18.40 25.70 -3.11
N PRO A 29 -19.39 26.49 -3.59
CA PRO A 29 -19.11 27.82 -4.15
C PRO A 29 -18.42 28.75 -3.15
N VAL A 30 -18.83 28.71 -1.88
CA VAL A 30 -18.25 29.54 -0.82
C VAL A 30 -16.79 29.16 -0.59
N TRP A 31 -16.52 27.87 -0.44
CA TRP A 31 -15.16 27.39 -0.22
C TRP A 31 -14.24 27.61 -1.42
N ALA A 32 -14.75 27.46 -2.64
CA ALA A 32 -14.00 27.75 -3.86
C ALA A 32 -13.60 29.23 -3.93
N LEU A 33 -14.51 30.15 -3.58
CA LEU A 33 -14.22 31.58 -3.50
C LEU A 33 -13.17 31.88 -2.42
N LEU A 34 -13.29 31.29 -1.22
CA LEU A 34 -12.31 31.44 -0.14
C LEU A 34 -10.93 30.91 -0.54
N ALA A 35 -10.88 29.74 -1.18
CA ALA A 35 -9.62 29.14 -1.65
C ALA A 35 -8.99 29.96 -2.78
N ALA A 36 -9.80 30.53 -3.69
CA ALA A 36 -9.32 31.45 -4.72
C ALA A 36 -8.78 32.74 -4.10
N ALA A 37 -9.49 33.33 -3.13
CA ALA A 37 -9.07 34.53 -2.41
C ALA A 37 -7.80 34.30 -1.57
N ALA A 38 -7.58 33.10 -1.05
CA ALA A 38 -6.37 32.72 -0.33
C ALA A 38 -5.18 32.40 -1.26
N SER A 39 -5.42 32.18 -2.56
CA SER A 39 -4.36 31.79 -3.51
C SER A 39 -3.20 32.78 -3.63
N PRO A 40 -3.37 34.12 -3.52
CA PRO A 40 -2.26 35.06 -3.52
C PRO A 40 -1.37 34.98 -2.28
N LEU A 41 -1.85 34.40 -1.18
CA LEU A 41 -1.14 34.32 0.11
C LEU A 41 -0.15 33.14 0.18
N VAL A 42 -0.20 32.23 -0.80
CA VAL A 42 0.58 30.99 -0.80
C VAL A 42 1.36 30.88 -2.11
N PRO A 43 2.66 30.52 -2.06
CA PRO A 43 3.43 30.28 -3.28
C PRO A 43 2.84 29.09 -4.08
N GLY A 44 2.60 29.33 -5.37
CA GLY A 44 2.06 28.36 -6.34
C GLY A 44 0.72 28.80 -6.93
N ARG A 45 0.62 28.83 -8.27
CA ARG A 45 -0.58 29.29 -8.99
C ARG A 45 -1.81 28.45 -8.63
N LEU A 46 -2.83 29.09 -8.04
CA LEU A 46 -4.10 28.45 -7.64
C LEU A 46 -3.90 27.26 -6.69
N ARG A 47 -2.80 27.24 -5.93
CA ARG A 47 -2.44 26.10 -5.09
C ARG A 47 -3.53 25.78 -4.06
N PRO A 48 -4.06 26.73 -3.26
CA PRO A 48 -5.13 26.42 -2.31
C PRO A 48 -6.39 25.87 -2.98
N LEU A 49 -6.75 26.37 -4.17
CA LEU A 49 -7.91 25.89 -4.93
C LEU A 49 -7.72 24.43 -5.40
N ARG A 50 -6.53 24.06 -5.87
CA ARG A 50 -6.22 22.67 -6.27
C ARG A 50 -6.19 21.73 -5.07
N LEU A 51 -5.59 22.16 -3.95
CA LEU A 51 -5.60 21.39 -2.70
C LEU A 51 -7.03 21.17 -2.20
N PHE A 52 -7.83 22.23 -2.22
CA PHE A 52 -9.25 22.16 -1.88
C PHE A 52 -9.98 21.18 -2.79
N TRP A 53 -9.79 21.26 -4.11
CA TRP A 53 -10.38 20.34 -5.07
C TRP A 53 -10.05 18.87 -4.76
N ILE A 54 -8.77 18.55 -4.52
CA ILE A 54 -8.35 17.17 -4.18
C ILE A 54 -8.98 16.72 -2.87
N GLY A 55 -9.01 17.60 -1.86
CA GLY A 55 -9.66 17.33 -0.59
C GLY A 55 -11.15 17.03 -0.76
N CYS A 56 -11.86 17.83 -1.57
CA CYS A 56 -13.27 17.60 -1.89
C CYS A 56 -13.50 16.29 -2.64
N VAL A 57 -12.68 16.01 -3.66
CA VAL A 57 -12.76 14.76 -4.42
C VAL A 57 -12.55 13.57 -3.51
N TYR A 58 -11.53 13.59 -2.65
CA TYR A 58 -11.27 12.51 -1.70
C TYR A 58 -12.42 12.35 -0.69
N LEU A 59 -12.95 13.45 -0.16
CA LEU A 59 -14.06 13.43 0.78
C LEU A 59 -15.34 12.83 0.16
N VAL A 60 -15.66 13.22 -1.07
CA VAL A 60 -16.81 12.66 -1.82
C VAL A 60 -16.56 11.19 -2.16
N TRP A 61 -15.32 10.84 -2.53
CA TRP A 61 -14.91 9.47 -2.80
C TRP A 61 -15.09 8.57 -1.57
N ASP A 62 -14.66 9.04 -0.39
CA ASP A 62 -14.79 8.30 0.88
C ASP A 62 -16.28 8.12 1.25
N ALA A 63 -17.05 9.21 1.19
CA ALA A 63 -18.49 9.16 1.46
C ALA A 63 -19.24 8.21 0.50
N ALA A 64 -18.93 8.25 -0.81
CA ALA A 64 -19.51 7.35 -1.79
C ALA A 64 -19.11 5.88 -1.52
N ALA A 65 -17.87 5.63 -1.12
CA ALA A 65 -17.41 4.29 -0.75
C ALA A 65 -18.15 3.78 0.48
N LEU A 66 -18.35 4.61 1.51
CA LEU A 66 -19.13 4.26 2.70
C LEU A 66 -20.58 3.93 2.36
N LEU A 67 -21.23 4.71 1.50
CA LEU A 67 -22.60 4.44 1.05
C LEU A 67 -22.68 3.12 0.27
N ALA A 68 -21.76 2.87 -0.66
CA ALA A 68 -21.71 1.60 -1.40
C ALA A 68 -21.44 0.40 -0.47
N LEU A 69 -20.54 0.55 0.50
CA LEU A 69 -20.26 -0.46 1.52
C LEU A 69 -21.47 -0.67 2.45
N PHE A 70 -22.25 0.36 2.74
CA PHE A 70 -23.50 0.21 3.48
C PHE A 70 -24.53 -0.59 2.68
N VAL A 71 -24.68 -0.31 1.39
CA VAL A 71 -25.55 -1.10 0.48
C VAL A 71 -25.11 -2.56 0.42
N LEU A 72 -23.80 -2.84 0.23
CA LEU A 72 -23.28 -4.21 0.26
C LEU A 72 -23.53 -4.91 1.59
N TRP A 73 -23.45 -4.17 2.70
CA TRP A 73 -23.72 -4.72 4.02
C TRP A 73 -25.19 -5.12 4.18
N VAL A 74 -26.12 -4.26 3.76
CA VAL A 74 -27.57 -4.58 3.74
C VAL A 74 -27.84 -5.77 2.81
N ALA A 75 -27.30 -5.75 1.59
CA ALA A 75 -27.46 -6.83 0.61
C ALA A 75 -26.91 -8.19 1.11
N SER A 76 -25.87 -8.16 1.96
CA SER A 76 -25.30 -9.36 2.58
C SER A 76 -26.10 -9.90 3.78
N GLY A 77 -27.29 -9.34 4.05
CA GLY A 77 -28.10 -9.69 5.22
C GLY A 77 -27.51 -9.11 6.50
N PHE A 78 -27.28 -7.79 6.50
CA PHE A 78 -26.71 -7.07 7.64
C PHE A 78 -25.35 -7.63 8.11
N GLY A 79 -24.55 -8.09 7.14
CA GLY A 79 -23.22 -8.65 7.37
C GLY A 79 -23.17 -10.17 7.50
N TRP A 80 -24.30 -10.87 7.59
CA TRP A 80 -24.35 -12.33 7.76
C TRP A 80 -23.57 -13.08 6.67
N ARG A 81 -23.68 -12.65 5.41
CA ARG A 81 -22.96 -13.22 4.26
C ARG A 81 -21.77 -12.38 3.79
N SER A 82 -21.34 -11.38 4.55
CA SER A 82 -20.29 -10.45 4.10
C SER A 82 -18.94 -11.14 3.80
N ARG A 83 -18.71 -12.33 4.39
CA ARG A 83 -17.50 -13.13 4.17
C ARG A 83 -17.66 -14.22 3.11
N SER A 84 -18.82 -14.33 2.45
CA SER A 84 -18.97 -15.31 1.37
C SER A 84 -18.09 -14.91 0.18
N PRO A 85 -17.63 -15.87 -0.64
CA PRO A 85 -16.79 -15.57 -1.80
C PRO A 85 -17.41 -14.54 -2.76
N ALA A 86 -18.73 -14.58 -2.95
CA ALA A 86 -19.43 -13.61 -3.80
C ALA A 86 -19.36 -12.19 -3.26
N PHE A 87 -19.53 -12.01 -1.94
CA PHE A 87 -19.42 -10.68 -1.32
C PHE A 87 -17.97 -10.22 -1.24
N GLN A 88 -17.00 -11.09 -0.98
CA GLN A 88 -15.58 -10.72 -1.02
C GLN A 88 -15.18 -10.19 -2.40
N ARG A 89 -15.55 -10.91 -3.47
CA ARG A 89 -15.39 -10.44 -4.86
C ARG A 89 -16.04 -9.10 -5.10
N ALA A 90 -17.27 -8.89 -4.63
CA ALA A 90 -17.95 -7.60 -4.76
C ALA A 90 -17.18 -6.46 -4.06
N HIS A 91 -16.57 -6.72 -2.90
CA HIS A 91 -15.71 -5.74 -2.21
C HIS A 91 -14.41 -5.46 -2.99
N TYR A 92 -13.78 -6.48 -3.61
CA TYR A 92 -12.60 -6.27 -4.46
C TYR A 92 -12.94 -5.48 -5.74
N VAL A 93 -14.05 -5.79 -6.40
CA VAL A 93 -14.53 -5.04 -7.58
C VAL A 93 -14.80 -3.58 -7.20
N LEU A 94 -15.45 -3.36 -6.05
CA LEU A 94 -15.70 -2.02 -5.51
C LEU A 94 -14.37 -1.28 -5.25
N ALA A 95 -13.42 -1.93 -4.57
CA ALA A 95 -12.10 -1.38 -4.32
C ALA A 95 -11.38 -1.02 -5.62
N GLY A 96 -11.41 -1.90 -6.62
CA GLY A 96 -10.83 -1.66 -7.94
C GLY A 96 -11.43 -0.45 -8.63
N TRP A 97 -12.76 -0.33 -8.64
CA TRP A 97 -13.45 0.83 -9.21
C TRP A 97 -13.06 2.14 -8.52
N PHE A 98 -13.09 2.16 -7.18
CA PHE A 98 -12.71 3.34 -6.42
C PHE A 98 -11.24 3.72 -6.62
N LEU A 99 -10.32 2.75 -6.69
CA LEU A 99 -8.92 2.99 -7.02
C LEU A 99 -8.75 3.57 -8.43
N ARG A 100 -9.49 3.07 -9.43
CA ARG A 100 -9.48 3.66 -10.79
C ARG A 100 -9.92 5.12 -10.77
N VAL A 101 -10.98 5.46 -10.04
CA VAL A 101 -11.44 6.86 -9.91
C VAL A 101 -10.39 7.73 -9.21
N LEU A 102 -9.79 7.24 -8.13
CA LEU A 102 -8.75 7.96 -7.40
C LEU A 102 -7.53 8.24 -8.27
N PHE A 103 -7.02 7.23 -8.99
CA PHE A 103 -5.86 7.39 -9.87
C PHE A 103 -6.18 8.21 -11.12
N TRP A 104 -7.40 8.13 -11.65
CA TRP A 104 -7.86 9.02 -12.72
C TRP A 104 -7.86 10.48 -12.27
N GLN A 105 -8.39 10.78 -11.08
CA GLN A 105 -8.37 12.13 -10.49
C GLN A 105 -6.96 12.61 -10.19
N ALA A 106 -6.08 11.73 -9.71
CA ALA A 106 -4.67 12.05 -9.50
C ALA A 106 -3.96 12.34 -10.83
N ARG A 107 -4.19 11.54 -11.87
CA ARG A 107 -3.65 11.77 -13.21
C ARG A 107 -4.12 13.11 -13.78
N TRP A 108 -5.40 13.45 -13.63
CA TRP A 108 -5.95 14.69 -14.17
C TRP A 108 -5.50 15.92 -13.37
N THR A 109 -5.60 15.86 -12.04
CA THR A 109 -5.34 17.02 -11.17
C THR A 109 -3.86 17.24 -10.91
N LEU A 110 -3.09 16.16 -10.76
CA LEU A 110 -1.67 16.20 -10.39
C LEU A 110 -0.73 15.88 -11.55
N ARG A 111 -1.28 15.53 -12.73
CA ARG A 111 -0.49 15.08 -13.89
C ARG A 111 0.42 13.90 -13.56
N LEU A 112 -0.07 13.03 -12.67
CA LEU A 112 0.59 11.79 -12.30
C LEU A 112 0.62 10.83 -13.49
N HIS A 113 1.81 10.35 -13.84
CA HIS A 113 2.03 9.27 -14.80
C HIS A 113 2.57 8.06 -14.06
N ILE A 114 1.95 6.90 -14.27
CA ILE A 114 2.40 5.63 -13.70
C ILE A 114 2.80 4.75 -14.88
N ASP A 115 4.09 4.50 -14.99
CA ASP A 115 4.68 3.66 -16.02
C ASP A 115 5.06 2.32 -15.40
N VAL A 116 4.70 1.21 -16.06
CA VAL A 116 5.18 -0.12 -15.70
C VAL A 116 6.24 -0.51 -16.72
N VAL A 117 7.45 -0.83 -16.27
CA VAL A 117 8.59 -1.11 -17.14
C VAL A 117 8.99 -2.58 -17.03
N GLY A 118 8.97 -3.25 -18.19
CA GLY A 118 9.20 -4.69 -18.38
C GLY A 118 8.33 -5.20 -19.53
N THR A 119 8.58 -6.41 -20.04
CA THR A 119 7.55 -7.15 -20.79
C THR A 119 6.34 -7.41 -19.87
N ASP A 120 5.14 -7.54 -20.43
CA ASP A 120 3.86 -7.70 -19.69
C ASP A 120 4.06 -8.68 -18.52
N PRO A 121 3.94 -8.20 -17.27
CA PRO A 121 4.93 -8.41 -16.22
C PRO A 121 5.26 -9.88 -16.05
N ASP A 122 6.39 -10.29 -16.63
CA ASP A 122 6.87 -11.67 -16.72
C ASP A 122 6.78 -12.41 -15.38
N THR A 123 5.81 -13.25 -15.04
CA THR A 123 4.46 -13.55 -15.51
C THR A 123 3.71 -13.74 -14.19
N ALA A 124 2.66 -12.97 -13.92
CA ALA A 124 1.74 -13.34 -12.84
C ALA A 124 1.19 -14.73 -13.20
N LEU A 125 1.56 -15.79 -12.47
CA LEU A 125 1.26 -17.16 -12.89
C LEU A 125 -0.26 -17.36 -12.80
N PRO A 126 -0.98 -17.47 -13.94
CA PRO A 126 -2.42 -17.60 -13.89
C PRO A 126 -2.79 -18.90 -13.17
N GLY A 127 -3.83 -18.87 -12.35
CA GLY A 127 -4.30 -20.08 -11.66
C GLY A 127 -3.50 -20.48 -10.42
N ARG A 128 -2.65 -19.60 -9.89
CA ARG A 128 -1.88 -19.84 -8.66
C ARG A 128 -1.81 -18.60 -7.76
N PRO A 129 -1.74 -18.78 -6.44
CA PRO A 129 -1.55 -17.68 -5.50
C PRO A 129 -0.16 -17.07 -5.61
N GLU A 130 -0.04 -15.81 -5.19
CA GLU A 130 1.23 -15.06 -5.26
C GLU A 130 1.61 -14.42 -3.93
N LEU A 131 2.90 -14.49 -3.60
CA LEU A 131 3.54 -13.72 -2.55
C LEU A 131 4.20 -12.48 -3.15
N VAL A 132 3.65 -11.31 -2.89
CA VAL A 132 4.12 -10.03 -3.42
C VAL A 132 5.03 -9.34 -2.39
N LEU A 133 6.32 -9.26 -2.71
CA LEU A 133 7.37 -8.64 -1.92
C LEU A 133 7.71 -7.26 -2.49
N CYS A 134 7.23 -6.20 -1.84
CA CYS A 134 7.43 -4.82 -2.32
C CYS A 134 8.38 -4.02 -1.42
N ARG A 135 9.19 -3.15 -2.02
CA ARG A 135 9.89 -2.10 -1.26
C ARG A 135 8.90 -1.08 -0.67
N HIS A 136 9.23 -0.46 0.45
CA HIS A 136 8.37 0.56 1.07
C HIS A 136 9.07 1.92 1.09
N ALA A 137 8.61 2.87 0.27
CA ALA A 137 9.28 4.16 0.11
C ALA A 137 8.38 5.39 0.30
N GLY A 138 7.06 5.24 0.44
CA GLY A 138 6.17 6.37 0.70
C GLY A 138 4.73 5.97 1.05
N PRO A 139 3.91 6.87 1.61
CA PRO A 139 2.55 6.55 2.06
C PRO A 139 1.59 6.14 0.93
N GLY A 140 1.89 6.51 -0.33
CA GLY A 140 1.07 6.18 -1.50
C GLY A 140 1.44 4.89 -2.22
N ASP A 141 2.58 4.26 -1.88
CA ASP A 141 3.09 3.10 -2.63
C ASP A 141 2.14 1.89 -2.59
N SER A 142 1.52 1.69 -1.44
CA SER A 142 0.57 0.61 -1.20
C SER A 142 -0.66 0.79 -2.07
N PHE A 143 -1.21 2.00 -2.22
CA PHE A 143 -2.37 2.23 -3.09
C PHE A 143 -2.07 1.94 -4.56
N ILE A 144 -0.88 2.30 -5.03
CA ILE A 144 -0.46 2.02 -6.41
C ILE A 144 -0.30 0.51 -6.62
N LEU A 145 0.36 -0.17 -5.68
CA LEU A 145 0.52 -1.61 -5.73
C LEU A 145 -0.84 -2.34 -5.75
N ILE A 146 -1.76 -1.98 -4.84
CA ILE A 146 -3.09 -2.59 -4.81
C ILE A 146 -3.88 -2.24 -6.07
N HIS A 147 -3.75 -1.02 -6.60
CA HIS A 147 -4.38 -0.66 -7.87
C HIS A 147 -3.87 -1.55 -9.01
N GLY A 148 -2.56 -1.78 -9.11
CA GLY A 148 -1.98 -2.67 -10.11
C GLY A 148 -2.45 -4.12 -9.95
N LEU A 149 -2.39 -4.66 -8.74
CA LEU A 149 -2.85 -6.02 -8.45
C LEU A 149 -4.33 -6.21 -8.82
N VAL A 150 -5.21 -5.32 -8.37
CA VAL A 150 -6.66 -5.46 -8.61
C VAL A 150 -7.04 -5.13 -10.06
N ASN A 151 -6.49 -4.06 -10.64
CA ASN A 151 -6.99 -3.53 -11.92
C ASN A 151 -6.17 -3.93 -13.14
N TRP A 152 -4.91 -4.34 -12.98
CA TRP A 152 -4.07 -4.80 -14.09
C TRP A 152 -3.87 -6.31 -14.06
N PHE A 153 -3.71 -6.89 -12.86
CA PHE A 153 -3.44 -8.33 -12.70
C PHE A 153 -4.65 -9.17 -12.27
N ASN A 154 -5.81 -8.54 -12.05
CA ASN A 154 -7.04 -9.20 -11.61
C ASN A 154 -6.83 -10.11 -10.37
N ARG A 155 -5.97 -9.66 -9.45
CA ARG A 155 -5.65 -10.33 -8.19
C ARG A 155 -6.54 -9.84 -7.06
N GLU A 156 -6.66 -10.66 -6.02
CA GLU A 156 -7.37 -10.41 -4.77
C GLU A 156 -6.35 -10.22 -3.63
N PRO A 157 -5.95 -8.96 -3.31
CA PRO A 157 -4.82 -8.76 -2.42
C PRO A 157 -5.19 -8.97 -0.95
N ARG A 158 -4.40 -9.81 -0.26
CA ARG A 158 -4.40 -9.95 1.19
C ARG A 158 -3.23 -9.18 1.76
N ILE A 159 -3.48 -8.19 2.58
CA ILE A 159 -2.46 -7.23 3.00
C ILE A 159 -2.36 -7.09 4.51
N VAL A 160 -1.12 -6.88 4.97
CA VAL A 160 -0.81 -6.48 6.34
C VAL A 160 -0.62 -4.97 6.40
N LEU A 161 -1.43 -4.31 7.21
CA LEU A 161 -1.53 -2.86 7.27
C LEU A 161 -1.21 -2.33 8.67
N LYS A 162 -0.78 -1.08 8.73
CA LYS A 162 -0.73 -0.33 9.99
C LYS A 162 -2.14 -0.05 10.49
N ASP A 163 -2.36 -0.29 11.77
CA ASP A 163 -3.63 -0.04 12.45
C ASP A 163 -4.14 1.39 12.24
N SER A 164 -3.24 2.38 12.19
CA SER A 164 -3.55 3.79 11.95
C SER A 164 -4.30 4.08 10.65
N LEU A 165 -4.25 3.20 9.65
CA LEU A 165 -5.05 3.37 8.43
C LEU A 165 -6.56 3.27 8.70
N GLN A 166 -6.97 2.71 9.85
CA GLN A 166 -8.38 2.66 10.25
C GLN A 166 -8.93 4.01 10.75
N TRP A 167 -8.13 5.07 10.74
CA TRP A 167 -8.64 6.44 10.92
C TRP A 167 -9.45 6.92 9.70
N ASP A 168 -9.15 6.37 8.53
CA ASP A 168 -9.95 6.58 7.33
C ASP A 168 -11.16 5.64 7.35
N PRO A 169 -12.40 6.18 7.35
CA PRO A 169 -13.58 5.33 7.53
C PRO A 169 -13.82 4.36 6.38
N ALA A 170 -13.65 4.77 5.11
CA ALA A 170 -13.88 3.88 3.97
C ALA A 170 -12.86 2.73 3.98
N ILE A 171 -11.58 3.03 4.19
CA ILE A 171 -10.52 2.03 4.33
C ILE A 171 -10.78 1.12 5.53
N ASP A 172 -11.18 1.67 6.68
CA ASP A 172 -11.53 0.88 7.86
C ASP A 172 -12.67 -0.10 7.57
N VAL A 173 -13.73 0.35 6.89
CA VAL A 173 -14.90 -0.51 6.57
C VAL A 173 -14.49 -1.59 5.57
N LEU A 174 -13.90 -1.19 4.44
CA LEU A 174 -13.58 -2.08 3.33
C LEU A 174 -12.59 -3.16 3.75
N LEU A 175 -11.45 -2.78 4.33
CA LEU A 175 -10.37 -3.72 4.57
C LEU A 175 -10.66 -4.69 5.72
N ASN A 176 -11.53 -4.33 6.68
CA ASN A 176 -11.99 -5.28 7.71
C ASN A 176 -13.00 -6.31 7.20
N ARG A 177 -13.52 -6.15 5.98
CA ARG A 177 -14.45 -7.11 5.33
C ARG A 177 -13.75 -8.06 4.36
N LEU A 178 -12.53 -7.71 3.96
CA LEU A 178 -11.62 -8.54 3.19
C LEU A 178 -10.67 -9.32 4.13
N PRO A 179 -10.01 -10.38 3.67
CA PRO A 179 -9.05 -11.17 4.45
C PRO A 179 -7.73 -10.41 4.67
N ASN A 180 -7.79 -9.23 5.30
CA ASN A 180 -6.65 -8.38 5.64
C ASN A 180 -6.40 -8.36 7.15
N ARG A 181 -5.20 -7.92 7.54
CA ARG A 181 -4.83 -7.78 8.95
C ARG A 181 -4.27 -6.40 9.25
N PHE A 182 -4.83 -5.75 10.26
CA PHE A 182 -4.29 -4.52 10.84
C PHE A 182 -3.40 -4.87 12.03
N ILE A 183 -2.16 -4.41 11.99
CA ILE A 183 -1.15 -4.66 13.02
C ILE A 183 -0.67 -3.32 13.58
N ALA A 184 -0.63 -3.22 14.91
CA ALA A 184 -0.03 -2.08 15.60
C ALA A 184 1.50 -2.21 15.55
N PRO A 185 2.25 -1.16 15.20
CA PRO A 185 3.71 -1.21 15.15
C PRO A 185 4.29 -1.26 16.58
N THR A 186 4.47 -2.46 17.11
CA THR A 186 5.09 -2.67 18.44
C THR A 186 6.30 -3.58 18.30
N PRO A 187 7.53 -3.12 18.65
CA PRO A 187 8.77 -3.90 18.51
C PRO A 187 8.76 -5.25 19.24
N GLU A 188 8.05 -5.33 20.36
CA GLU A 188 7.94 -6.52 21.22
C GLU A 188 7.04 -7.63 20.63
N ARG A 189 6.33 -7.35 19.52
CA ARG A 189 5.39 -8.29 18.88
C ARG A 189 5.97 -8.91 17.60
N GLY A 190 7.28 -8.98 17.46
CA GLY A 190 7.94 -9.51 16.25
C GLY A 190 7.46 -10.92 15.89
N GLU A 191 7.48 -11.84 16.86
CA GLU A 191 7.03 -13.23 16.66
C GLU A 191 5.52 -13.32 16.40
N GLU A 192 4.71 -12.55 17.13
CA GLU A 192 3.26 -12.48 16.92
C GLU A 192 2.93 -11.99 15.51
N THR A 193 3.64 -10.96 15.05
CA THR A 193 3.47 -10.38 13.71
C THR A 193 3.83 -11.40 12.64
N VAL A 194 4.93 -12.14 12.82
CA VAL A 194 5.34 -13.22 11.91
C VAL A 194 4.30 -14.34 11.87
N ARG A 195 3.73 -14.72 13.03
CA ARG A 195 2.65 -15.72 13.10
C ARG A 195 1.39 -15.24 12.38
N GLN A 196 1.01 -13.98 12.56
CA GLN A 196 -0.14 -13.38 11.88
C GLN A 196 0.07 -13.29 10.36
N VAL A 197 1.29 -12.98 9.92
CA VAL A 197 1.70 -13.01 8.52
C VAL A 197 1.55 -14.42 7.94
N GLY A 198 2.11 -15.44 8.60
CA GLY A 198 1.98 -16.83 8.15
C GLY A 198 0.52 -17.28 8.07
N HIS A 199 -0.31 -16.92 9.05
CA HIS A 199 -1.73 -17.23 9.02
C HIS A 199 -2.46 -16.56 7.85
N LEU A 200 -2.09 -15.33 7.47
CA LEU A 200 -2.71 -14.63 6.34
C LEU A 200 -2.41 -15.29 4.98
N ALA A 201 -1.25 -15.93 4.90
CA ALA A 201 -0.81 -16.71 3.74
C ALA A 201 -1.42 -18.12 3.68
N THR A 202 -2.24 -18.54 4.65
CA THR A 202 -2.92 -19.85 4.57
C THR A 202 -4.14 -19.81 3.66
N GLY A 203 -4.35 -20.88 2.89
CA GLY A 203 -5.52 -21.05 2.02
C GLY A 203 -5.67 -19.93 1.00
N LEU A 204 -4.56 -19.53 0.37
CA LEU A 204 -4.59 -18.65 -0.80
C LEU A 204 -5.12 -19.45 -1.99
N ASP A 205 -6.03 -18.85 -2.75
CA ASP A 205 -6.59 -19.41 -3.97
C ASP A 205 -5.90 -18.88 -5.24
N ASP A 206 -6.38 -19.33 -6.39
CA ASP A 206 -5.82 -19.08 -7.72
C ASP A 206 -5.61 -17.59 -8.07
N ASN A 207 -6.34 -16.67 -7.43
CA ASN A 207 -6.28 -15.24 -7.71
C ASN A 207 -5.78 -14.41 -6.51
N ASP A 208 -5.53 -15.03 -5.36
CA ASP A 208 -5.04 -14.33 -4.17
C ASP A 208 -3.60 -13.82 -4.37
N ALA A 209 -3.35 -12.60 -3.87
CA ALA A 209 -2.02 -12.02 -3.78
C ALA A 209 -1.72 -11.59 -2.34
N PHE A 210 -0.88 -12.34 -1.63
CA PHE A 210 -0.46 -11.96 -0.30
C PHE A 210 0.68 -10.93 -0.38
N VAL A 211 0.42 -9.70 0.08
CA VAL A 211 1.38 -8.59 0.00
C VAL A 211 2.08 -8.38 1.33
N ILE A 212 3.41 -8.32 1.28
CA ILE A 212 4.26 -7.96 2.42
C ILE A 212 5.34 -6.97 1.99
N PHE A 213 5.73 -6.12 2.93
CA PHE A 213 6.84 -5.18 2.80
C PHE A 213 7.98 -5.63 3.72
N PRO A 214 8.94 -6.44 3.25
CA PRO A 214 10.02 -6.99 4.10
C PRO A 214 10.87 -5.95 4.82
N GLU A 215 10.90 -4.71 4.33
CA GLU A 215 11.60 -3.59 4.98
C GLU A 215 10.97 -3.18 6.33
N GLY A 216 9.68 -3.46 6.53
CA GLY A 216 8.95 -3.16 7.76
C GLY A 216 8.62 -1.67 7.97
N GLY A 217 8.95 -0.80 7.03
CA GLY A 217 8.63 0.63 7.10
C GLY A 217 9.25 1.44 5.98
N ASN A 218 8.75 2.68 5.78
CA ASN A 218 9.29 3.58 4.76
C ASN A 218 10.80 3.78 4.90
N PHE A 219 11.50 3.74 3.78
CA PHE A 219 12.90 4.09 3.68
C PHE A 219 13.18 5.50 4.24
N THR A 220 14.20 5.61 5.10
CA THR A 220 14.85 6.88 5.42
C THR A 220 16.33 6.60 5.68
N PRO A 221 17.25 7.56 5.43
CA PRO A 221 18.67 7.37 5.74
C PRO A 221 18.92 6.97 7.20
N ARG A 222 18.18 7.57 8.13
CA ARG A 222 18.25 7.25 9.57
C ARG A 222 17.80 5.81 9.86
N ARG A 223 16.69 5.34 9.27
CA ARG A 223 16.21 3.95 9.46
C ARG A 223 17.18 2.93 8.86
N ARG A 224 17.80 3.26 7.72
CA ARG A 224 18.82 2.41 7.09
C ARG A 224 20.00 2.17 8.02
N LEU A 225 20.58 3.23 8.57
CA LEU A 225 21.71 3.13 9.50
C LEU A 225 21.33 2.34 10.77
N ARG A 226 20.12 2.57 11.31
CA ARG A 226 19.63 1.78 12.46
C ARG A 226 19.45 0.30 12.13
N ALA A 227 18.96 -0.03 10.93
CA ALA A 227 18.79 -1.43 10.51
C ALA A 227 20.15 -2.13 10.40
N ILE A 228 21.16 -1.47 9.82
CA ILE A 228 22.54 -2.00 9.75
C ILE A 228 23.13 -2.19 11.15
N ALA A 229 23.01 -1.18 12.02
CA ALA A 229 23.49 -1.28 13.41
C ALA A 229 22.81 -2.43 14.18
N ARG A 230 21.50 -2.63 13.96
CA ARG A 230 20.75 -3.76 14.54
C ARG A 230 21.26 -5.11 14.05
N LEU A 231 21.58 -5.25 12.76
CA LEU A 231 22.16 -6.48 12.23
C LEU A 231 23.50 -6.79 12.90
N ARG A 232 24.37 -5.78 13.06
CA ARG A 232 25.64 -5.92 13.79
C ARG A 232 25.46 -6.31 15.25
N SER A 233 24.53 -5.67 15.97
CA SER A 233 24.26 -6.00 17.37
C SER A 233 23.73 -7.43 17.56
N LEU A 234 23.14 -8.02 16.52
CA LEU A 234 22.66 -9.40 16.50
C LEU A 234 23.73 -10.40 16.02
N GLY A 235 24.96 -9.95 15.76
CA GLY A 235 26.05 -10.79 15.23
C GLY A 235 25.88 -11.20 13.77
N LEU A 236 24.94 -10.60 13.04
CA LEU A 236 24.64 -10.92 11.64
C LEU A 236 25.55 -10.14 10.67
N GLU A 237 26.86 -10.27 10.84
CA GLU A 237 27.85 -9.42 10.15
C GLU A 237 27.78 -9.52 8.62
N ARG A 238 27.60 -10.75 8.08
CA ARG A 238 27.44 -10.97 6.64
C ARG A 238 26.24 -10.18 6.07
N MET A 239 25.13 -10.12 6.81
CA MET A 239 23.94 -9.38 6.38
C MET A 239 24.13 -7.88 6.54
N ALA A 240 24.81 -7.43 7.61
CA ALA A 240 25.14 -6.03 7.79
C ALA A 240 26.00 -5.50 6.62
N LEU A 241 27.02 -6.24 6.20
CA LEU A 241 27.87 -5.88 5.07
C LEU A 241 27.10 -5.83 3.74
N ARG A 242 26.14 -6.72 3.52
CA ARG A 242 25.24 -6.65 2.35
C ARG A 242 24.35 -5.40 2.42
N ALA A 243 23.76 -5.13 3.59
CA ALA A 243 22.92 -3.96 3.82
C ALA A 243 23.67 -2.63 3.66
N GLU A 244 24.96 -2.57 3.98
CA GLU A 244 25.79 -1.39 3.75
C GLU A 244 25.97 -1.04 2.28
N ARG A 245 25.92 -2.03 1.38
CA ARG A 245 26.01 -1.81 -0.06
C ARG A 245 24.70 -1.30 -0.67
N MET A 246 23.57 -1.66 -0.09
CA MET A 246 22.24 -1.24 -0.56
C MET A 246 21.96 0.20 -0.11
N ARG A 247 21.91 1.17 -1.03
CA ARG A 247 21.82 2.62 -0.71
C ARG A 247 20.41 3.20 -0.77
N HIS A 248 19.49 2.53 -1.45
CA HIS A 248 18.16 2.99 -1.83
C HIS A 248 17.02 2.18 -1.22
N VAL A 249 17.33 1.11 -0.48
CA VAL A 249 16.39 0.26 0.26
C VAL A 249 16.83 0.03 1.70
N LEU A 250 15.90 -0.36 2.58
CA LEU A 250 16.24 -0.89 3.91
C LEU A 250 16.63 -2.37 3.81
N ALA A 251 17.40 -2.85 4.78
CA ALA A 251 17.69 -4.28 4.89
C ALA A 251 16.38 -5.06 5.10
N PRO A 252 16.09 -6.07 4.27
CA PRO A 252 14.85 -6.83 4.39
C PRO A 252 14.87 -7.71 5.65
N GLN A 253 13.72 -7.83 6.30
CA GLN A 253 13.50 -8.70 7.45
C GLN A 253 12.86 -10.01 6.95
N PRO A 254 13.57 -11.16 7.03
CA PRO A 254 13.13 -12.38 6.36
C PRO A 254 11.95 -13.08 7.04
N GLY A 255 11.70 -12.82 8.33
CA GLY A 255 10.75 -13.60 9.14
C GLY A 255 9.35 -13.71 8.54
N GLY A 256 8.80 -12.59 8.05
CA GLY A 256 7.47 -12.58 7.43
C GLY A 256 7.41 -13.32 6.10
N MET A 257 8.42 -13.16 5.23
CA MET A 257 8.51 -13.89 3.97
C MET A 257 8.63 -15.40 4.22
N LEU A 258 9.51 -15.81 5.15
CA LEU A 258 9.70 -17.22 5.48
C LEU A 258 8.40 -17.85 5.98
N ALA A 259 7.71 -17.21 6.92
CA ALA A 259 6.43 -17.73 7.43
C ALA A 259 5.34 -17.80 6.36
N ALA A 260 5.35 -16.88 5.39
CA ALA A 260 4.40 -16.90 4.28
C ALA A 260 4.70 -18.04 3.29
N LEU A 261 5.98 -18.24 2.92
CA LEU A 261 6.42 -19.34 2.06
C LEU A 261 6.19 -20.71 2.70
N ASP A 262 6.33 -20.81 4.03
CA ASP A 262 6.03 -22.05 4.76
C ASP A 262 4.52 -22.35 4.77
N ALA A 263 3.68 -21.31 4.79
CA ALA A 263 2.22 -21.44 4.79
C ALA A 263 1.61 -21.63 3.38
N ALA A 264 2.31 -21.17 2.34
CA ALA A 264 1.89 -21.25 0.94
C ALA A 264 3.07 -21.69 0.03
N PRO A 265 3.48 -22.96 0.11
CA PRO A 265 4.63 -23.47 -0.65
C PRO A 265 4.42 -23.45 -2.17
N ASP A 266 3.17 -23.51 -2.62
CA ASP A 266 2.80 -23.48 -4.04
C ASP A 266 2.66 -22.06 -4.61
N ALA A 267 2.88 -21.01 -3.80
CA ALA A 267 2.75 -19.63 -4.23
C ALA A 267 3.99 -19.16 -5.01
N GLY A 268 3.77 -18.51 -6.15
CA GLY A 268 4.82 -17.79 -6.86
C GLY A 268 5.24 -16.55 -6.08
N VAL A 269 6.44 -16.04 -6.32
CA VAL A 269 6.93 -14.82 -5.64
C VAL A 269 7.06 -13.69 -6.65
N ILE A 270 6.39 -12.56 -6.40
CA ILE A 270 6.54 -11.34 -7.17
C ILE A 270 7.37 -10.34 -6.38
N PHE A 271 8.51 -9.95 -6.91
CA PHE A 271 9.26 -8.80 -6.40
C PHE A 271 8.78 -7.52 -7.07
N VAL A 272 8.56 -6.47 -6.28
CA VAL A 272 8.09 -5.18 -6.79
C VAL A 272 9.03 -4.06 -6.36
N ALA A 273 9.53 -3.34 -7.35
CA ALA A 273 10.26 -2.09 -7.17
C ALA A 273 9.46 -0.92 -7.77
N HIS A 274 9.66 0.27 -7.22
CA HIS A 274 9.11 1.49 -7.78
C HIS A 274 10.08 2.66 -7.57
N THR A 275 9.93 3.73 -8.34
CA THR A 275 10.60 5.04 -8.12
C THR A 275 9.58 6.18 -8.26
N GLY A 276 9.93 7.39 -7.81
CA GLY A 276 9.09 8.60 -7.96
C GLY A 276 8.31 9.02 -6.70
N LEU A 277 8.14 8.09 -5.75
CA LEU A 277 7.52 8.33 -4.44
C LEU A 277 8.54 8.53 -3.30
N ASP A 278 9.83 8.36 -3.57
CA ASP A 278 10.91 8.34 -2.58
C ASP A 278 11.07 9.60 -1.71
N ARG A 279 10.54 10.74 -2.17
CA ARG A 279 10.62 12.03 -1.46
C ARG A 279 9.41 12.29 -0.56
N MET A 280 8.33 11.51 -0.69
CA MET A 280 7.11 11.67 0.11
C MET A 280 7.23 10.88 1.42
N LEU A 281 7.89 11.45 2.43
CA LEU A 281 8.14 10.76 3.70
C LEU A 281 6.97 10.85 4.68
N THR A 282 6.11 11.86 4.54
CA THR A 282 4.94 12.09 5.39
C THR A 282 3.71 12.56 4.59
N VAL A 283 2.52 12.45 5.19
CA VAL A 283 1.29 13.07 4.65
C VAL A 283 1.52 14.58 4.48
N ALA A 284 2.22 15.23 5.43
CA ALA A 284 2.59 16.63 5.32
C ALA A 284 3.54 16.95 4.15
N ASP A 285 4.33 15.97 3.68
CA ASP A 285 5.18 16.12 2.48
C ASP A 285 4.34 15.94 1.20
N VAL A 286 3.31 15.10 1.22
CA VAL A 286 2.27 15.13 0.17
C VAL A 286 1.66 16.54 0.11
N TRP A 287 1.30 17.15 1.25
CA TRP A 287 0.77 18.52 1.31
C TRP A 287 1.77 19.62 0.91
N ARG A 288 3.05 19.48 1.29
CA ARG A 288 4.09 20.50 1.05
C ARG A 288 4.72 20.41 -0.32
N GLU A 289 5.01 19.20 -0.78
CA GLU A 289 5.70 18.99 -2.04
C GLU A 289 4.71 18.94 -3.20
N LEU A 290 3.49 18.43 -3.00
CA LEU A 290 2.49 18.11 -4.04
C LEU A 290 2.97 18.35 -5.48
N PRO A 291 3.96 17.56 -5.94
CA PRO A 291 4.67 17.91 -7.15
C PRO A 291 3.78 17.54 -8.31
N MET A 292 3.38 18.56 -9.07
CA MET A 292 2.74 18.39 -10.36
C MET A 292 3.75 17.69 -11.28
N ASP A 293 3.26 16.91 -12.25
CA ASP A 293 4.09 16.31 -13.30
C ASP A 293 5.05 15.23 -12.78
N LYS A 294 4.61 14.39 -11.84
CA LYS A 294 5.39 13.22 -11.40
C LYS A 294 5.21 12.02 -12.31
N ARG A 295 6.34 11.35 -12.56
CA ARG A 295 6.40 10.00 -13.10
C ARG A 295 6.70 9.01 -11.98
N ILE A 296 5.88 7.98 -11.87
CA ILE A 296 6.11 6.83 -11.00
C ILE A 296 6.40 5.66 -11.91
N VAL A 297 7.58 5.08 -11.77
CA VAL A 297 7.97 3.91 -12.54
C VAL A 297 7.88 2.70 -11.64
N MET A 298 7.20 1.65 -12.08
CA MET A 298 7.10 0.37 -11.38
C MET A 298 7.77 -0.74 -12.19
N ARG A 299 8.32 -1.71 -11.48
CA ARG A 299 8.83 -2.93 -12.08
C ARG A 299 8.44 -4.13 -11.23
N PHE A 300 8.00 -5.18 -11.92
CA PHE A 300 7.61 -6.46 -11.35
C PHE A 300 8.57 -7.53 -11.89
N TRP A 301 8.94 -8.48 -11.03
CA TRP A 301 9.64 -9.69 -11.43
C TRP A 301 8.92 -10.88 -10.79
N SER A 302 8.52 -11.86 -11.59
CA SER A 302 7.95 -13.11 -11.08
C SER A 302 9.04 -14.16 -10.91
N VAL A 303 8.89 -14.98 -9.87
CA VAL A 303 9.66 -16.21 -9.66
C VAL A 303 8.66 -17.32 -9.41
N PRO A 304 8.64 -18.37 -10.24
CA PRO A 304 7.73 -19.49 -10.06
C PRO A 304 8.09 -20.28 -8.78
N PRO A 305 7.13 -20.97 -8.15
CA PRO A 305 7.36 -21.73 -6.90
C PRO A 305 8.54 -22.71 -7.00
N GLU A 306 8.73 -23.30 -8.18
CA GLU A 306 9.76 -24.29 -8.46
C GLU A 306 11.19 -23.72 -8.42
N GLU A 307 11.34 -22.39 -8.56
CA GLU A 307 12.61 -21.67 -8.48
C GLU A 307 12.85 -21.05 -7.09
N VAL A 308 11.87 -21.13 -6.17
CA VAL A 308 12.03 -20.63 -4.80
C VAL A 308 12.89 -21.61 -3.99
N PRO A 309 14.00 -21.15 -3.36
CA PRO A 309 14.83 -22.04 -2.55
C PRO A 309 14.04 -22.70 -1.41
N THR A 310 14.39 -23.93 -1.04
CA THR A 310 13.71 -24.66 0.04
C THR A 310 14.39 -24.45 1.40
N GLY A 311 15.72 -24.27 1.41
CA GLY A 311 16.48 -24.07 2.63
C GLY A 311 16.19 -22.71 3.28
N ARG A 312 16.01 -22.68 4.61
CA ARG A 312 15.77 -21.43 5.35
C ARG A 312 16.87 -20.39 5.11
N GLN A 313 18.14 -20.79 5.22
CA GLN A 313 19.27 -19.89 5.01
C GLN A 313 19.40 -19.46 3.54
N GLU A 314 19.12 -20.36 2.60
CA GLU A 314 19.11 -20.07 1.16
C GLU A 314 18.03 -19.03 0.82
N ARG A 315 16.82 -19.16 1.37
CA ARG A 315 15.75 -18.15 1.23
C ARG A 315 16.15 -16.79 1.79
N ILE A 316 16.87 -16.75 2.92
CA ILE A 316 17.40 -15.50 3.49
C ILE A 316 18.42 -14.88 2.54
N ASP A 317 19.37 -15.67 2.05
CA ASP A 317 20.41 -15.17 1.15
C ASP A 317 19.80 -14.69 -0.18
N TRP A 318 18.83 -15.43 -0.72
CA TRP A 318 18.05 -15.11 -1.91
C TRP A 318 17.25 -13.81 -1.76
N LEU A 319 16.58 -13.59 -0.63
CA LEU A 319 15.87 -12.34 -0.35
C LEU A 319 16.82 -11.13 -0.40
N TYR A 320 18.02 -11.25 0.16
CA TYR A 320 19.00 -10.17 0.11
C TYR A 320 19.59 -9.98 -1.30
N ASP A 321 19.68 -11.03 -2.13
CA ASP A 321 20.14 -10.90 -3.52
C ASP A 321 19.12 -10.15 -4.37
N TRP A 322 17.83 -10.47 -4.17
CA TRP A 322 16.74 -9.71 -4.77
C TRP A 322 16.70 -8.27 -4.29
N TRP A 323 16.90 -8.01 -3.00
CA TRP A 323 16.96 -6.64 -2.49
C TRP A 323 18.14 -5.84 -3.08
N ALA A 324 19.29 -6.48 -3.29
CA ALA A 324 20.41 -5.84 -3.99
C ALA A 324 20.09 -5.55 -5.47
N ARG A 325 19.36 -6.44 -6.15
CA ARG A 325 18.87 -6.21 -7.52
C ARG A 325 17.87 -5.05 -7.58
N ILE A 326 16.95 -4.97 -6.63
CA ILE A 326 15.99 -3.86 -6.48
C ILE A 326 16.74 -2.55 -6.23
N ASP A 327 17.74 -2.55 -5.35
CA ASP A 327 18.59 -1.39 -5.06
C ASP A 327 19.27 -0.84 -6.31
N ALA A 328 19.90 -1.72 -7.09
CA ALA A 328 20.56 -1.37 -8.35
C ALA A 328 19.56 -0.87 -9.40
N TRP A 329 18.38 -1.49 -9.49
CA TRP A 329 17.33 -1.03 -10.40
C TRP A 329 16.84 0.38 -10.03
N ILE A 330 16.64 0.66 -8.73
CA ILE A 330 16.27 2.00 -8.24
C ILE A 330 17.37 3.01 -8.57
N ALA A 331 18.65 2.65 -8.38
CA ALA A 331 19.77 3.53 -8.72
C ALA A 331 19.77 3.91 -10.21
N ALA A 332 19.42 2.98 -11.10
CA ALA A 332 19.37 3.21 -12.54
C ALA A 332 18.09 3.92 -13.04
N ASN A 333 16.99 3.88 -12.27
CA ASN A 333 15.66 4.37 -12.67
C ASN A 333 15.12 5.49 -11.76
N ARG A 334 15.95 6.01 -10.86
CA ARG A 334 15.67 7.30 -10.24
C ARG A 334 15.89 8.33 -11.32
N ASP A 335 14.82 9.04 -11.67
CA ASP A 335 14.95 10.30 -12.37
C ASP A 335 15.76 11.22 -11.44
N ASP A 336 17.07 11.31 -11.67
CA ASP A 336 17.88 12.45 -11.23
C ASP A 336 17.40 13.67 -12.03
N ALA A 337 16.16 14.08 -11.75
CA ALA A 337 15.68 15.38 -12.14
C ALA A 337 16.48 16.38 -11.30
N ALA A 338 17.44 16.99 -12.00
CA ALA A 338 18.21 18.17 -11.61
C ALA A 338 17.38 19.23 -10.90
#